data_AF-A0A7R8XE80-F1
#
_entry.id   AF-A0A7R8XE80-F1
#
_cell.length_a   1.000
_cell.length_b   1.000
_cell.length_c   1.000
_cell.angle_alpha   90.00
_cell.angle_beta   90.00
_cell.angle_gamma   90.00
#
_symmetry.space_group_name_H-M   'P 1'
#
loop_
_entity.id
_entity.type
_entity.pdbx_description
1 polymer ?
#
loop_
_entity_poly.entity_id
_entity_poly.type
_entity_poly.pdbx_seq_one_letter_code
_entity_poly.pdbx_strand_id
1 'polypeptide(L)'
;MTASDSIPKFASGSRITGIFKLLFRWKGSIYKLIGLDIVIWLLFFYTFSCTYRFLLDAGQRSLFQKVVVYCRDFNKNIPLTFVLGFYVTTVLNRWWGLWGTLPWPDDVIHYLTTYLNGQVRKTLHFSLMENFY
;
A
#
# COMPACT_ATOMS: atom_id res chain seq x y z
N MET A 1 -21.21 40.56 -13.41
CA MET A 1 -21.39 39.51 -12.40
C MET A 1 -20.90 38.20 -13.00
N THR A 2 -19.82 37.69 -12.43
CA THR A 2 -18.86 36.74 -12.98
C THR A 2 -19.31 35.29 -12.81
N ALA A 3 -19.41 34.55 -13.91
CA ALA A 3 -19.61 33.09 -13.91
C ALA A 3 -18.25 32.35 -13.99
N SER A 4 -17.24 32.81 -13.24
CA SER A 4 -15.91 32.17 -13.20
C SER A 4 -15.55 31.53 -11.85
N ASP A 5 -16.52 31.25 -10.98
CA ASP A 5 -16.26 30.89 -9.57
C ASP A 5 -16.77 29.50 -9.12
N SER A 6 -16.87 28.50 -10.00
CA SER A 6 -17.33 27.14 -9.60
C SER A 6 -16.43 25.95 -9.96
N ILE A 7 -15.22 26.16 -10.51
CA ILE A 7 -14.25 25.07 -10.64
C ILE A 7 -13.41 24.99 -9.35
N PRO A 8 -13.53 23.93 -8.54
CA PRO A 8 -12.72 23.80 -7.34
C PRO A 8 -11.23 23.72 -7.72
N LYS A 9 -10.44 24.68 -7.22
CA LYS A 9 -8.98 24.72 -7.40
C LYS A 9 -8.29 23.65 -6.56
N PHE A 10 -8.41 22.38 -6.95
CA PHE A 10 -7.59 21.28 -6.42
C PHE A 10 -6.25 21.16 -7.15
N ALA A 11 -5.53 22.27 -7.28
CA ALA A 11 -4.12 22.25 -7.63
C ALA A 11 -3.35 22.92 -6.48
N SER A 12 -3.44 22.32 -5.29
CA SER A 12 -2.67 22.75 -4.12
C SER A 12 -1.18 22.62 -4.40
N GLY A 13 -0.46 23.71 -4.15
CA GLY A 13 0.91 23.95 -4.55
C GLY A 13 1.94 22.91 -4.09
N SER A 14 3.01 22.83 -4.88
CA SER A 14 4.23 22.02 -4.75
C SER A 14 4.03 20.55 -4.37
N ARG A 15 3.94 19.71 -5.41
CA ARG A 15 3.82 18.23 -5.33
C ARG A 15 4.92 17.58 -4.47
N ILE A 16 6.10 18.20 -4.42
CA ILE A 16 7.31 17.68 -3.77
C ILE A 16 7.22 17.83 -2.23
N THR A 17 6.77 18.99 -1.74
CA THR A 17 6.65 19.23 -0.29
C THR A 17 5.58 18.34 0.35
N GLY A 18 4.53 17.99 -0.41
CA GLY A 18 3.53 17.00 -0.02
C GLY A 18 4.12 15.60 0.19
N ILE A 19 4.99 15.14 -0.71
CA ILE A 19 5.65 13.82 -0.62
C ILE A 19 6.60 13.76 0.58
N PHE A 20 7.41 14.79 0.80
CA PHE A 20 8.28 14.87 1.97
C PHE A 20 7.47 14.88 3.28
N LYS A 21 6.34 15.57 3.31
CA LYS A 21 5.43 15.58 4.47
C LYS A 21 4.76 14.22 4.72
N LEU A 22 4.48 13.45 3.66
CA LEU A 22 3.99 12.07 3.75
C LEU A 22 5.07 11.11 4.24
N LEU A 23 6.33 11.26 3.79
CA LEU A 23 7.45 10.43 4.21
C LEU A 23 7.70 10.53 5.73
N PHE A 24 7.61 11.74 6.29
CA PHE A 24 7.80 11.99 7.73
C PHE A 24 6.55 11.72 8.60
N ARG A 25 5.43 11.27 8.03
CA ARG A 25 4.25 10.88 8.81
C ARG A 25 4.52 9.55 9.52
N TRP A 26 4.59 9.55 10.85
CA TRP A 26 4.94 8.37 11.66
C TRP A 26 3.86 7.26 11.71
N LYS A 27 2.57 7.62 11.76
CA LYS A 27 1.48 6.62 11.79
C LYS A 27 1.34 5.96 10.42
N GLY A 28 1.56 4.63 10.37
CA GLY A 28 1.50 3.83 9.14
C GLY A 28 2.71 3.97 8.22
N SER A 29 3.82 4.54 8.72
CA SER A 29 5.03 4.74 7.91
C SER A 29 5.76 3.43 7.60
N ILE A 30 6.41 3.38 6.44
CA ILE A 30 7.29 2.28 6.02
C ILE A 30 8.42 2.02 7.02
N TYR A 31 8.88 3.05 7.74
CA TYR A 31 9.94 2.91 8.74
C TYR A 31 9.55 2.02 9.91
N LYS A 32 8.26 1.99 10.29
CA LYS A 32 7.78 1.10 11.36
C LYS A 32 7.71 -0.36 10.89
N LEU A 33 7.44 -0.57 9.60
CA LEU A 33 7.37 -1.90 9.00
C LEU A 33 8.76 -2.50 8.81
N ILE A 34 9.71 -1.71 8.29
CA ILE A 34 11.04 -2.19 7.88
C ILE A 34 12.12 -1.98 8.95
N GLY A 35 11.79 -1.27 10.04
CA GLY A 35 12.75 -0.86 11.05
C GLY A 35 13.45 -2.05 11.72
N LEU A 36 12.72 -3.14 11.98
CA LEU A 36 13.30 -4.35 12.57
C LEU A 36 14.26 -5.04 11.59
N ASP A 37 13.91 -5.13 10.31
CA ASP A 37 14.79 -5.69 9.27
C ASP A 37 16.09 -4.89 9.14
N ILE A 38 16.01 -3.55 9.20
CA ILE A 38 17.19 -2.66 9.17
C ILE A 38 18.08 -2.91 10.39
N VAL A 39 17.50 -3.04 11.59
CA VAL A 39 18.28 -3.32 12.81
C VAL A 39 18.99 -4.66 12.72
N ILE A 40 18.30 -5.71 12.26
CA ILE A 40 18.91 -7.04 12.07
C ILE A 40 20.06 -6.94 11.05
N TRP A 41 19.83 -6.28 9.91
CA TRP A 41 20.85 -6.11 8.89
C TRP A 41 22.09 -5.36 9.41
N LEU A 42 21.89 -4.30 10.19
CA LEU A 42 22.97 -3.55 10.86
C LEU A 42 23.76 -4.44 11.82
N LEU A 43 23.08 -5.24 12.65
CA LEU A 43 23.75 -6.14 13.59
C LEU A 43 24.66 -7.15 12.87
N PHE A 44 24.17 -7.76 11.78
CA PHE A 44 25.01 -8.64 10.96
C PHE A 44 26.19 -7.90 10.34
N PHE A 45 25.96 -6.72 9.76
CA PHE A 45 27.01 -5.91 9.14
C PHE A 45 28.12 -5.55 10.14
N TYR A 46 27.75 -5.11 11.34
CA TYR A 46 28.70 -4.81 12.39
C TYR A 46 29.43 -6.07 12.88
N THR A 47 28.73 -7.20 12.99
CA THR A 47 29.35 -8.48 13.36
C THR A 47 30.44 -8.87 12.37
N PHE A 48 30.16 -8.85 11.06
CA PHE A 48 31.17 -9.14 10.04
C PHE A 48 32.33 -8.13 10.06
N SER A 49 32.02 -6.85 10.26
CA SER A 49 33.04 -5.79 10.35
C SER A 49 33.96 -5.96 11.56
N CYS A 50 33.41 -6.35 12.71
CA CYS A 50 34.17 -6.63 13.93
C CYS A 50 35.01 -7.90 13.77
N THR A 51 34.46 -8.97 13.21
CA THR A 51 35.21 -10.22 12.95
C THR A 51 36.41 -9.96 12.04
N TYR A 52 36.24 -9.20 10.96
CA TYR A 52 37.34 -8.86 10.06
C TYR A 52 38.45 -8.04 10.73
N ARG A 53 38.09 -7.09 11.61
CA ARG A 53 39.06 -6.21 12.29
C ARG A 53 39.77 -6.86 13.46
N PHE A 54 39.06 -7.58 14.32
CA PHE A 54 39.56 -8.03 15.62
C PHE A 54 39.90 -9.52 15.69
N LEU A 55 39.25 -10.38 14.90
CA LEU A 55 39.42 -11.84 15.01
C LEU A 55 40.33 -12.44 13.94
N LEU A 56 40.43 -11.81 12.76
CA LEU A 56 40.97 -12.46 11.58
C LEU A 56 42.45 -12.15 11.34
N ASP A 57 43.26 -13.21 11.17
CA ASP A 57 44.69 -13.15 10.83
C ASP A 57 44.93 -12.88 9.33
N ALA A 58 46.15 -12.50 8.93
CA ALA A 58 46.50 -12.09 7.56
C ALA A 58 46.10 -13.12 6.49
N GLY A 59 46.31 -14.43 6.74
CA GLY A 59 45.92 -15.49 5.80
C GLY A 59 44.40 -15.63 5.65
N GLN A 60 43.67 -15.55 6.76
CA GLN A 60 42.22 -15.70 6.80
C GLN A 60 41.49 -14.49 6.19
N ARG A 61 42.05 -13.28 6.29
CA ARG A 61 41.54 -12.07 5.63
C ARG A 61 41.51 -12.20 4.11
N SER A 62 42.53 -12.80 3.52
CA SER A 62 42.57 -13.04 2.07
C SER A 62 41.45 -13.97 1.62
N LEU A 63 41.16 -15.02 2.40
CA LEU A 63 40.07 -15.96 2.10
C LEU A 63 38.70 -15.28 2.24
N PHE A 64 38.49 -14.50 3.29
CA PHE A 64 37.28 -13.69 3.46
C PHE A 64 37.06 -12.72 2.29
N GLN A 65 38.11 -12.06 1.81
CA GLN A 65 38.03 -11.15 0.66
C GLN A 65 37.58 -11.88 -0.61
N LYS A 66 38.05 -13.11 -0.85
CA LYS A 66 37.60 -13.94 -1.99
C LYS A 66 36.11 -14.27 -1.89
N VAL A 67 35.62 -14.61 -0.70
CA VAL A 67 34.19 -14.88 -0.46
C VAL A 67 33.34 -13.63 -0.71
N VAL A 68 33.77 -12.46 -0.23
CA VAL A 68 33.06 -11.19 -0.46
C VAL A 68 32.98 -10.85 -1.95
N VAL A 69 34.08 -11.04 -2.70
CA VAL A 69 34.09 -10.83 -4.16
C VAL A 69 33.13 -11.79 -4.86
N TYR A 70 33.13 -13.06 -4.47
CA TYR A 70 32.20 -14.06 -5.00
C TYR A 70 30.73 -13.67 -4.76
N CYS A 71 30.37 -13.27 -3.54
CA CYS A 71 29.01 -12.81 -3.22
C CYS A 71 28.61 -11.56 -4.00
N ARG A 72 29.55 -10.63 -4.22
CA ARG A 72 29.30 -9.41 -5.02
C ARG A 72 28.96 -9.75 -6.47
N ASP A 73 29.67 -10.71 -7.06
CA ASP A 73 29.44 -11.09 -8.46
C ASP A 73 28.16 -11.93 -8.61
N PHE A 74 27.81 -12.75 -7.62
CA PHE A 74 26.50 -13.43 -7.58
C PHE A 74 25.32 -12.44 -7.52
N ASN A 75 25.44 -11.36 -6.74
CA ASN A 75 24.38 -10.36 -6.59
C ASN A 75 24.06 -9.64 -7.92
N LYS A 76 25.06 -9.43 -8.79
CA LYS A 76 24.88 -8.80 -10.12
C LYS A 76 24.02 -9.64 -11.07
N ASN A 77 24.01 -10.96 -10.90
CA ASN A 77 23.40 -11.88 -11.85
C ASN A 77 21.89 -12.07 -11.60
N ILE A 78 21.35 -11.60 -10.48
CA ILE A 78 19.94 -11.79 -10.12
C ILE A 78 19.24 -10.42 -10.13
N PRO A 79 18.34 -10.15 -11.09
CA PRO A 79 17.60 -8.89 -11.13
C PRO A 79 16.48 -8.88 -10.08
N LEU A 80 16.83 -8.80 -8.80
CA LEU A 80 15.90 -8.83 -7.67
C LEU A 80 14.85 -7.70 -7.78
N THR A 81 15.26 -6.52 -8.22
CA THR A 81 14.36 -5.36 -8.41
C THR A 81 13.26 -5.66 -9.40
N PHE A 82 13.55 -6.42 -10.47
CA PHE A 82 12.55 -6.79 -11.47
C PHE A 82 11.51 -7.75 -10.88
N VAL A 83 11.97 -8.80 -10.20
CA VAL A 83 11.09 -9.80 -9.56
C VAL A 83 10.22 -9.15 -8.49
N LEU A 84 10.80 -8.26 -7.67
CA LEU A 84 10.08 -7.53 -6.64
C LEU A 84 9.01 -6.61 -7.25
N GLY A 85 9.32 -5.93 -8.37
CA GLY A 85 8.36 -5.11 -9.11
C GLY A 85 7.17 -5.93 -9.61
N PHE A 86 7.43 -7.11 -10.20
CA PHE A 86 6.37 -8.02 -10.63
C PHE A 86 5.53 -8.54 -9.45
N TYR A 87 6.19 -8.91 -8.35
CA TYR A 87 5.54 -9.38 -7.13
C TYR A 87 4.59 -8.33 -6.55
N VAL A 88 5.09 -7.11 -6.32
CA VAL A 88 4.30 -6.00 -5.76
C VAL A 88 3.13 -5.66 -6.66
N THR A 89 3.33 -5.61 -7.98
CA THR A 89 2.24 -5.34 -8.95
C THR A 89 1.13 -6.38 -8.86
N THR A 90 1.50 -7.67 -8.76
CA THR A 90 0.51 -8.76 -8.62
C THR A 90 -0.25 -8.67 -7.30
N VAL A 91 0.45 -8.38 -6.20
CA VAL A 91 -0.16 -8.21 -4.87
C VAL A 91 -1.14 -7.03 -4.87
N LEU A 92 -0.75 -5.89 -5.45
CA LEU A 92 -1.61 -4.70 -5.56
C LEU A 92 -2.85 -4.97 -6.41
N ASN A 93 -2.72 -5.67 -7.54
CA ASN A 93 -3.86 -6.02 -8.39
C ASN A 93 -4.88 -6.89 -7.64
N ARG A 94 -4.40 -7.86 -6.85
CA ARG A 94 -5.28 -8.69 -6.02
C ARG A 94 -5.96 -7.89 -4.91
N TRP A 95 -5.19 -7.03 -4.24
CA TRP A 95 -5.71 -6.16 -3.19
C TRP A 95 -6.81 -5.25 -3.75
N TRP A 96 -6.57 -4.60 -4.89
CA TRP A 96 -7.58 -3.77 -5.53
C TRP A 96 -8.80 -4.57 -6.00
N GLY A 97 -8.58 -5.78 -6.53
CA GLY A 97 -9.65 -6.70 -6.86
C GLY A 97 -10.54 -7.02 -5.64
N LEU A 98 -9.93 -7.24 -4.47
CA LEU A 98 -10.67 -7.45 -3.21
C LEU A 98 -11.46 -6.20 -2.80
N TRP A 99 -10.86 -5.01 -2.91
CA TRP A 99 -11.56 -3.75 -2.60
C TRP A 99 -12.73 -3.49 -3.54
N GLY A 100 -12.60 -3.81 -4.82
CA GLY A 100 -13.68 -3.65 -5.79
C GLY A 100 -14.87 -4.60 -5.57
N THR A 101 -14.65 -5.73 -4.88
CA THR A 101 -15.71 -6.69 -4.57
C THR A 101 -16.44 -6.38 -3.26
N LEU A 102 -15.98 -5.42 -2.46
CA LEU A 102 -16.66 -5.03 -1.24
C LEU A 102 -17.97 -4.31 -1.63
N PRO A 103 -19.17 -4.86 -1.33
CA PRO A 103 -20.41 -4.18 -1.64
C PRO A 103 -20.50 -2.92 -0.79
N TRP A 104 -20.66 -1.77 -1.44
CA TRP A 104 -20.88 -0.52 -0.73
C TRP A 104 -22.30 -0.54 -0.15
N PRO A 105 -22.48 -0.09 1.10
CA PRO A 105 -23.80 -0.04 1.72
C PRO A 105 -24.77 0.84 0.94
N ASP A 106 -24.27 1.81 0.17
CA ASP A 106 -25.06 2.69 -0.70
C ASP A 106 -25.91 1.92 -1.71
N ASP A 107 -25.35 0.91 -2.38
CA ASP A 107 -26.08 0.11 -3.37
C ASP A 107 -27.23 -0.66 -2.69
N VAL A 108 -26.93 -1.30 -1.55
CA VAL A 108 -27.92 -2.07 -0.77
C VAL A 108 -29.05 -1.17 -0.25
N ILE A 109 -28.71 0.01 0.26
CA ILE A 109 -29.68 0.99 0.77
C ILE A 109 -30.57 1.50 -0.38
N HIS A 110 -30.01 1.74 -1.56
CA HIS A 110 -30.79 2.16 -2.73
C HIS A 110 -31.78 1.08 -3.18
N TYR A 111 -31.34 -0.18 -3.25
CA TYR A 111 -32.23 -1.32 -3.56
C TYR A 111 -33.33 -1.48 -2.51
N LEU A 112 -33.01 -1.37 -1.22
CA LEU A 112 -34.01 -1.48 -0.15
C LEU A 112 -35.02 -0.32 -0.19
N THR A 113 -34.57 0.90 -0.43
CA THR A 113 -35.43 2.09 -0.48
C THR A 113 -36.43 2.02 -1.63
N THR A 114 -36.00 1.58 -2.81
CA THR A 114 -36.90 1.40 -3.96
C THR A 114 -37.90 0.26 -3.73
N TYR A 115 -37.47 -0.84 -3.10
CA TYR A 115 -38.34 -1.96 -2.75
C TYR A 115 -39.41 -1.58 -1.72
N LEU A 116 -39.01 -0.94 -0.61
CA LEU A 116 -39.93 -0.53 0.45
C LEU A 116 -40.94 0.53 -0.03
N ASN A 117 -40.48 1.56 -0.76
CA ASN A 117 -41.38 2.58 -1.32
C ASN A 117 -42.37 1.98 -2.33
N GLY A 118 -41.96 0.97 -3.10
CA GLY A 118 -42.83 0.25 -4.03
C GLY A 118 -43.92 -0.55 -3.31
N GLN A 119 -43.56 -1.28 -2.25
CA GLN A 119 -44.51 -2.05 -1.43
C GLN A 119 -45.54 -1.13 -0.76
N VAL A 120 -45.09 -0.07 -0.09
CA VAL A 120 -45.98 0.89 0.58
C VAL A 120 -46.96 1.53 -0.40
N ARG A 121 -46.50 1.91 -1.60
CA ARG A 121 -47.38 2.48 -2.63
C ARG A 121 -48.46 1.50 -3.08
N LYS A 122 -48.13 0.21 -3.26
CA LYS A 122 -49.09 -0.83 -3.66
C LYS A 122 -50.12 -1.11 -2.58
N THR A 123 -49.70 -1.28 -1.34
CA THR A 123 -50.61 -1.51 -0.20
C THR A 123 -51.57 -0.34 -0.01
N LEU A 124 -51.06 0.89 -0.07
CA LEU A 124 -51.87 2.09 0.10
C LEU A 124 -52.91 2.25 -1.02
N HIS A 125 -52.56 1.94 -2.26
CA HIS A 125 -53.52 1.95 -3.38
C HIS A 125 -54.61 0.90 -3.21
N PHE A 126 -54.28 -0.29 -2.70
CA PHE A 126 -55.27 -1.35 -2.44
C PHE A 126 -56.25 -0.96 -1.33
N SER A 127 -55.76 -0.40 -0.23
CA SER A 127 -56.59 0.11 0.87
C SER A 127 -57.48 1.30 0.48
N LEU A 128 -57.05 2.12 -0.47
CA LEU A 128 -57.89 3.19 -1.03
C LEU A 128 -58.98 2.64 -1.95
N MET A 129 -58.72 1.58 -2.70
CA MET A 129 -59.73 0.95 -3.57
C MET A 129 -60.79 0.19 -2.77
N GLU A 130 -60.43 -0.41 -1.63
CA GLU A 130 -61.41 -1.01 -0.70
C GLU A 130 -62.26 0.02 0.07
N ASN A 131 -61.73 1.23 0.33
CA ASN A 131 -62.52 2.29 1.00
C ASN A 131 -63.47 3.02 0.04
N PHE A 132 -63.28 2.88 -1.27
CA PHE A 132 -64.11 3.52 -2.30
C PHE A 132 -65.12 2.57 -2.95
N TYR A 133 -65.28 1.34 -2.42
CA TYR A 133 -66.29 0.36 -2.82
C TYR A 133 -67.11 -0.06 -1.62
#